data_AF-A0A920MSN7-F1
#
_entry.id   AF-A0A920MSN7-F1
#
_cell.length_a   1.000
_cell.length_b   1.000
_cell.length_c   1.000
_cell.angle_alpha   90.00
_cell.angle_beta   90.00
_cell.angle_gamma   90.00
#
_symmetry.space_group_name_H-M   'P 1'
#
loop_
_entity.id
_entity.type
_entity.pdbx_description
1 polymer ?
#
loop_
_entity_poly.entity_id
_entity_poly.type
_entity_poly.pdbx_seq_one_letter_code
_entity_poly.pdbx_strand_id
1 'polypeptide(L)' 'MINARSETLLQKISYKDLVYSKRCIIISDGYFEWKKHGNRKIPYYIHHPEKTLLLMAGLWTSWNLPQLSFQHIPS' A
#
# COMPACT_ATOMS: atom_id res chain seq x y z
N MET A 1 -6.17 -1.47 0.99
CA MET A 1 -5.12 -1.94 1.92
C MET A 1 -3.89 -1.08 1.68
N ILE A 2 -3.35 -0.41 2.70
CA ILE A 2 -2.35 0.66 2.49
C ILE A 2 -0.92 0.28 2.92
N ASN A 3 -0.76 -0.50 4.00
CA ASN A 3 0.54 -0.89 4.54
C ASN A 3 0.62 -2.42 4.72
N ALA A 4 1.77 -2.99 4.39
CA ALA A 4 2.08 -4.41 4.57
C ALA A 4 3.29 -4.57 5.50
N ARG A 5 3.11 -5.26 6.62
CA ARG A 5 4.18 -5.51 7.60
C ARG A 5 5.14 -6.56 7.06
N SER A 6 6.42 -6.22 6.96
CA SER A 6 7.45 -7.10 6.40
C SER A 6 7.60 -8.39 7.21
N GLU A 7 7.42 -8.32 8.52
CA GLU A 7 7.58 -9.44 9.46
C GLU A 7 6.56 -10.57 9.24
N THR A 8 5.39 -10.24 8.67
CA THR A 8 4.28 -11.21 8.45
C THR A 8 3.89 -11.33 6.98
N LEU A 9 4.70 -10.76 6.09
CA LEU A 9 4.36 -10.62 4.67
C LEU A 9 4.15 -11.96 3.97
N LEU A 10 4.97 -12.95 4.30
CA LEU A 10 4.91 -14.31 3.72
C LEU A 10 3.82 -15.20 4.32
N GLN A 11 3.25 -14.80 5.46
CA GLN A 11 2.23 -15.58 6.16
C GLN A 11 0.81 -15.17 5.76
N LYS A 12 0.61 -13.88 5.44
CA LYS A 12 -0.71 -13.34 5.12
C LYS A 12 -1.10 -13.66 3.67
N ILE A 13 -2.24 -14.33 3.49
CA ILE A 13 -2.78 -14.71 2.17
C ILE A 13 -2.91 -13.49 1.24
N SER A 14 -3.26 -12.32 1.77
CA SER A 14 -3.38 -11.08 0.98
C SER A 14 -2.07 -10.61 0.34
N TYR A 15 -0.91 -11.08 0.81
CA TYR A 15 0.40 -10.60 0.37
C TYR A 15 1.35 -11.69 -0.10
N LYS A 16 1.27 -12.91 0.46
CA LYS A 16 2.30 -13.95 0.32
C LYS A 16 2.71 -14.21 -1.13
N ASP A 17 1.74 -14.22 -2.06
CA ASP A 17 1.99 -14.53 -3.47
C ASP A 17 2.47 -13.30 -4.26
N LEU A 18 2.11 -12.09 -3.79
CA LEU A 18 2.54 -10.82 -4.38
C LEU A 18 4.03 -10.56 -4.17
N VAL A 19 4.61 -11.04 -3.06
CA VAL A 19 6.03 -10.84 -2.74
C VAL A 19 6.95 -11.36 -3.83
N TYR A 20 6.58 -12.46 -4.49
CA TYR A 20 7.44 -13.12 -5.48
C TYR A 20 7.39 -12.46 -6.86
N SER A 21 6.26 -11.86 -7.25
CA SER A 21 6.02 -11.42 -8.63
C SER A 21 5.53 -9.98 -8.80
N LYS A 22 5.14 -9.30 -7.71
CA LYS A 22 4.47 -7.99 -7.75
C LYS A 22 5.11 -6.96 -6.82
N ARG A 23 6.44 -6.99 -6.72
CA ARG A 23 7.22 -5.95 -6.03
C ARG A 23 7.28 -4.69 -6.90
N CYS A 24 7.19 -3.53 -6.27
CA CYS A 24 7.40 -2.24 -6.91
C CYS A 24 8.17 -1.29 -5.98
N ILE A 25 8.65 -0.20 -6.55
CA ILE A 25 9.19 0.94 -5.80
C ILE A 25 8.15 2.04 -5.84
N ILE A 26 7.79 2.54 -4.66
CA ILE A 26 6.95 3.72 -4.49
C ILE A 26 7.89 4.91 -4.38
N ILE A 27 7.79 5.84 -5.33
CA ILE A 27 8.59 7.06 -5.40
C ILE A 27 7.82 8.16 -4.67
N SER A 28 8.48 8.89 -3.77
CA SER A 28 7.91 10.03 -3.06
C SER A 28 8.98 11.06 -2.68
N ASP A 29 8.60 12.29 -2.40
CA ASP A 29 9.48 13.27 -1.74
C ASP A 29 9.62 12.98 -0.22
N GLY A 30 8.62 12.31 0.36
CA GLY A 30 8.56 11.97 1.78
C GLY A 30 7.21 11.43 2.21
N TYR A 31 6.96 11.33 3.52
CA TYR A 31 5.67 10.91 4.06
C TYR A 31 5.40 11.61 5.40
N PHE A 32 4.16 11.55 5.87
CA PHE A 32 3.77 12.13 7.15
C PHE A 32 3.54 11.05 8.20
N GLU A 33 4.02 11.30 9.41
CA GLU A 33 3.70 10.50 10.59
C GLU A 33 3.12 11.38 11.69
N TRP A 34 2.15 10.83 12.41
CA TRP A 34 1.45 11.58 13.46
C TRP A 34 1.92 11.12 14.84
N LYS A 35 2.72 11.97 15.50
CA LYS A 35 3.13 11.74 16.88
C LYS A 35 2.00 12.15 17.83
N LYS A 36 1.60 11.24 18.71
CA LYS A 36 0.66 11.55 19.80
C LYS A 36 1.36 12.41 20.84
N HIS A 37 0.71 13.49 21.26
CA HIS A 37 1.14 14.37 22.35
C HIS A 37 -0.08 14.70 23.22
N GLY A 38 -0.25 13.94 24.31
CA GLY A 38 -1.48 13.93 25.08
C GLY A 38 -2.68 13.57 24.20
N ASN A 39 -3.70 14.45 24.17
CA ASN A 39 -4.91 14.27 23.36
C ASN A 39 -4.80 14.86 21.93
N ARG A 40 -3.62 15.35 21.52
CA ARG A 40 -3.38 15.91 20.19
C ARG A 40 -2.49 14.99 19.35
N LYS A 41 -2.63 15.09 18.03
CA LYS A 41 -1.73 14.44 17.05
C LYS A 41 -1.00 15.52 16.27
N ILE A 42 0.33 15.54 16.35
CA ILE A 42 1.17 16.50 15.65
C ILE A 42 1.73 15.78 14.40
N PRO A 43 1.50 16.30 13.18
CA PRO A 43 2.09 15.73 11.98
C PRO A 43 3.57 16.11 11.88
N TYR A 44 4.39 15.14 11.49
CA TYR A 44 5.79 15.30 11.16
C TYR A 44 6.01 14.87 9.73
N TYR A 45 6.67 15.70 8.94
CA TYR A 45 7.09 15.35 7.59
C TYR A 45 8.47 14.68 7.65
N ILE A 46 8.55 13.46 7.14
CA ILE A 46 9.77 12.65 7.07
C ILE A 46 10.19 12.57 5.60
N HIS A 47 11.42 12.97 5.31
CA HIS A 47 11.98 13.03 3.96
C HIS A 47 13.45 12.63 3.96
N HIS A 48 14.03 12.43 2.77
CA HIS A 48 15.46 12.16 2.66
C HIS A 48 16.26 13.39 3.14
N PRO A 49 17.32 13.23 3.96
CA PRO A 49 18.07 14.36 4.53
C PRO A 49 18.67 15.28 3.45
N GLU A 50 19.14 14.70 2.35
CA GLU A 50 19.67 15.43 1.19
C GLU A 50 18.60 15.99 0.25
N LYS A 51 17.31 15.97 0.64
CA LYS A 51 16.17 16.45 -0.16
C LYS A 51 16.04 15.80 -1.55
N THR A 52 16.44 14.54 -1.65
CA THR A 52 16.23 13.70 -2.84
C THR A 52 14.97 12.86 -2.70
N LEU A 53 14.59 12.16 -3.77
CA LEU A 53 13.49 11.21 -3.75
C LEU A 53 13.71 10.12 -2.69
N LEU A 54 12.66 9.85 -1.92
CA LEU A 54 12.54 8.72 -1.00
C LEU A 54 11.90 7.55 -1.75
N LEU A 55 12.61 6.43 -1.82
CA LEU A 55 12.17 5.21 -2.48
C LEU A 55 11.71 4.20 -1.43
N MET A 56 10.44 3.78 -1.48
CA MET A 56 9.85 2.83 -0.54
C MET A 56 9.51 1.52 -1.23
N ALA A 57 9.69 0.40 -0.53
CA ALA A 57 9.29 -0.91 -1.03
C ALA A 57 7.76 -1.04 -1.03
N GLY A 58 7.19 -1.47 -2.15
CA GLY A 58 5.75 -1.67 -2.32
C GLY A 58 5.42 -3.04 -2.90
N LEU A 59 4.16 -3.44 -2.71
CA LEU A 59 3.52 -4.52 -3.43
C LEU A 59 2.33 -3.95 -4.19
N TRP A 60 2.03 -4.50 -5.37
CA TRP A 60 0.87 -4.08 -6.15
C TRP A 60 0.04 -5.28 -6.60
N THR A 61 -1.23 -5.04 -6.86
CA THR A 61 -2.10 -5.99 -7.54
C THR A 61 -3.22 -5.21 -8.23
N SER A 62 -3.79 -5.78 -9.29
CA SER A 62 -4.96 -5.25 -9.96
C SER A 62 -6.17 -6.10 -9.59
N TRP A 63 -7.28 -5.47 -9.24
CA TRP A 63 -8.54 -6.17 -9.06
C TRP A 63 -9.37 -6.06 -10.33
N ASN A 64 -9.73 -7.20 -10.92
CA ASN A 64 -10.63 -7.24 -12.06
C ASN A 64 -12.06 -7.31 -11.55
N LEU A 65 -12.90 -6.39 -12.00
CA LEU A 65 -14.34 -6.43 -11.76
C LEU A 65 -14.89 -7.76 -12.31
N PRO A 66 -15.73 -8.48 -11.53
CA PRO A 66 -16.45 -9.62 -12.07
C PRO A 66 -17.32 -9.14 -13.24
N GLN A 67 -17.24 -9.84 -14.37
CA GLN A 67 -18.17 -9.60 -15.46
C GLN A 67 -19.57 -9.99 -14.96
N LEU A 68 -20.43 -8.98 -14.75
CA LEU A 68 -21.84 -9.23 -14.50
C LEU A 68 -22.44 -9.79 -15.79
N SER A 69 -22.57 -11.11 -15.86
CA SER A 69 -23.42 -11.74 -16.86
C SER A 69 -24.85 -11.32 -16.56
N PHE A 70 -25.38 -10.34 -17.28
CA PHE A 70 -26.82 -10.13 -17.30
C PHE A 70 -27.43 -11.39 -17.90
N GLN A 71 -27.98 -12.26 -17.05
CA GLN A 71 -28.86 -13.32 -17.52
C GLN A 71 -30.02 -12.62 -18.20
N HIS A 72 -30.11 -12.80 -19.51
CA HIS A 72 -31.22 -12.38 -20.33
C HIS A 72 -32.49 -12.98 -19.72
N ILE A 73 -33.32 -12.16 -19.08
CA ILE A 73 -34.66 -12.57 -18.64
C ILE A 73 -35.51 -12.52 -19.92
N PRO A 74 -35.95 -13.67 -20.48
CA PRO A 74 -36.79 -13.65 -21.66
C PRO A 74 -38.15 -13.05 -21.31
N SER A 75 -38.66 -12.24 -22.25
CA SER A 75 -39.94 -11.54 -22.22
C SER A 75 -41.15 -12.45 -22.06
#